data_AF-A0A7J8P1B5-F1
#
_entry.id   AF-A0A7J8P1B5-F1
#
_cell.length_a   1.000
_cell.length_b   1.000
_cell.length_c   1.000
_cell.angle_alpha   90.00
_cell.angle_beta   90.00
_cell.angle_gamma   90.00
#
_symmetry.space_group_name_H-M   'P 1'
#
loop_
_entity.id
_entity.type
_entity.pdbx_description
1 polymer ?
#
loop_
_entity_poly.entity_id
_entity_poly.type
_entity_poly.pdbx_seq_one_letter_code
_entity_poly.pdbx_strand_id
1 'polypeptide(L)'
;MSILGLTIDYGPFGFLDAFDPSYTPNVTDLPGRRYCFANQPDIGLWNIAQFASTLMTANLISDQEANYAMERYGAKFMDDYQAILSQKLGLQKYNKQLVNKLLSNLAVDKVDYTNFFRALSNIKADPSVPGDELLVPLKAVLLDIGKERKEAWTSWVQSY
;
A
#
# COMPACT_ATOMS: atom_id res chain seq x y z
N MET A 1 16.28 7.02 -11.27
CA MET A 1 14.87 7.44 -11.51
C MET A 1 14.72 7.84 -12.96
N SER A 2 13.70 7.35 -13.67
CA SER A 2 13.40 7.74 -15.05
C SER A 2 12.77 9.13 -15.09
N ILE A 3 13.22 10.01 -15.99
CA ILE A 3 12.61 11.33 -16.20
C ILE A 3 11.17 11.23 -16.76
N LEU A 4 10.85 10.10 -17.40
CA LEU A 4 9.51 9.82 -17.95
C LEU A 4 8.56 9.19 -16.91
N GLY A 5 9.00 8.98 -15.67
CA GLY A 5 8.19 8.32 -14.64
C GLY A 5 8.00 6.81 -14.83
N LEU A 6 8.84 6.18 -15.66
CA LEU A 6 8.80 4.73 -15.89
C LEU A 6 9.58 3.95 -14.81
N THR A 7 9.09 2.77 -14.43
CA THR A 7 9.87 1.80 -13.66
C THR A 7 11.06 1.33 -14.49
N ILE A 8 12.26 1.38 -13.92
CA ILE A 8 13.52 1.05 -14.62
C ILE A 8 14.49 0.35 -13.66
N ASP A 9 15.55 -0.22 -14.22
CA ASP A 9 16.69 -0.80 -13.48
C ASP A 9 16.27 -1.97 -12.56
N TYR A 10 15.78 -3.03 -13.18
CA TYR A 10 15.33 -4.26 -12.51
C TYR A 10 16.52 -5.07 -11.97
N GLY A 11 17.02 -4.68 -10.81
CA GLY A 11 17.99 -5.45 -10.01
C GLY A 11 17.29 -6.33 -8.97
N PRO A 12 17.57 -6.15 -7.66
CA PRO A 12 16.94 -6.93 -6.59
C PRO A 12 15.53 -6.39 -6.29
N PHE A 13 14.61 -6.45 -7.25
CA PHE A 13 13.21 -6.12 -7.01
C PHE A 13 12.45 -7.33 -6.44
N GLY A 14 11.33 -7.09 -5.78
CA GLY A 14 10.46 -8.13 -5.27
C GLY A 14 9.03 -7.65 -5.17
N PHE A 15 8.09 -8.52 -5.53
CA PHE A 15 6.69 -8.34 -5.19
C PHE A 15 6.44 -8.87 -3.78
N LEU A 16 5.50 -8.27 -3.05
CA LEU A 16 5.09 -8.78 -1.75
C LEU A 16 4.35 -10.11 -1.91
N ASP A 17 4.83 -11.14 -1.24
CA ASP A 17 4.03 -12.32 -0.88
C ASP A 17 3.20 -11.94 0.36
N ALA A 18 3.69 -12.27 1.56
CA ALA A 18 3.12 -11.78 2.82
C ALA A 18 3.22 -10.25 2.90
N PHE A 19 2.13 -9.59 3.30
CA PHE A 19 2.13 -8.15 3.49
C PHE A 19 3.06 -7.76 4.65
N ASP A 20 4.15 -7.08 4.32
CA ASP A 20 5.09 -6.52 5.28
C ASP A 20 5.51 -5.13 4.83
N PRO A 21 5.03 -4.06 5.50
CA PRO A 21 5.42 -2.69 5.19
C PRO A 21 6.94 -2.46 5.23
N SER A 22 7.67 -3.25 6.02
CA SER A 22 9.11 -3.14 6.22
C SER A 22 9.94 -4.01 5.27
N TYR A 23 9.29 -4.73 4.35
CA TYR A 23 9.95 -5.60 3.38
C TYR A 23 10.89 -4.81 2.46
N THR A 24 12.13 -5.29 2.35
CA THR A 24 13.07 -4.87 1.31
C THR A 24 13.63 -6.13 0.64
N PRO A 25 13.51 -6.27 -0.69
CA PRO A 25 14.12 -7.38 -1.43
C PRO A 25 15.64 -7.24 -1.55
N ASN A 26 16.17 -6.03 -1.34
CA ASN A 26 17.59 -5.76 -1.47
C ASN A 26 18.35 -6.05 -0.17
N VAL A 27 19.14 -7.12 -0.15
CA VAL A 27 19.95 -7.50 1.03
C VAL A 27 20.98 -6.44 1.42
N THR A 28 21.45 -5.61 0.49
CA THR A 28 22.43 -4.54 0.79
C THR A 28 21.78 -3.29 1.40
N ASP A 29 20.46 -3.20 1.35
CA ASP A 29 19.69 -2.16 2.03
C ASP A 29 19.60 -2.40 3.55
N LEU A 30 19.97 -3.60 4.02
CA LEU A 30 19.99 -3.94 5.45
C LEU A 30 21.25 -3.40 6.15
N PRO A 31 21.13 -2.98 7.43
CA PRO A 31 19.91 -2.96 8.24
C PRO A 31 19.04 -1.71 8.05
N GLY A 32 19.48 -0.73 7.23
CA GLY A 32 18.89 0.60 7.12
C GLY A 32 17.49 0.65 6.51
N ARG A 33 17.15 -0.31 5.64
CA ARG A 33 15.83 -0.44 4.98
C ARG A 33 15.39 0.85 4.29
N ARG A 34 16.33 1.58 3.68
CA ARG A 34 16.07 2.86 3.01
C ARG A 34 15.03 2.69 1.91
N TYR A 35 15.06 1.57 1.18
CA TYR A 35 14.19 1.30 0.03
C TYR A 35 13.11 0.25 0.32
N CYS A 36 12.80 0.00 1.59
CA CYS A 36 11.70 -0.90 1.94
C CYS A 36 10.34 -0.37 1.43
N PHE A 37 9.38 -1.28 1.28
CA PHE A 37 8.08 -1.02 0.64
C PHE A 37 7.40 0.25 1.15
N ALA A 38 7.29 0.43 2.47
CA ALA A 38 6.64 1.60 3.07
C ALA A 38 7.40 2.93 2.86
N ASN A 39 8.71 2.88 2.65
CA ASN A 39 9.54 4.08 2.50
C ASN A 39 9.57 4.60 1.05
N GLN A 40 9.12 3.81 0.07
CA GLN A 40 9.21 4.19 -1.35
C GLN A 40 8.53 5.53 -1.69
N PRO A 41 7.36 5.89 -1.13
CA PRO A 41 6.74 7.19 -1.41
C PRO A 41 7.62 8.37 -0.97
N ASP A 42 8.20 8.29 0.22
CA ASP A 42 9.07 9.34 0.77
C ASP A 42 10.41 9.41 0.03
N ILE A 43 10.97 8.27 -0.37
CA ILE A 43 12.16 8.22 -1.24
C ILE A 43 11.86 8.84 -2.61
N GLY A 44 10.66 8.63 -3.16
CA GLY A 44 10.24 9.28 -4.40
C GLY A 44 10.19 10.80 -4.28
N LEU A 45 9.62 11.32 -3.18
CA LEU A 45 9.63 12.76 -2.89
C LEU A 45 11.06 13.29 -2.71
N TRP A 46 11.91 12.56 -1.98
CA TRP A 46 13.31 12.94 -1.79
C TRP A 46 14.05 13.03 -3.13
N ASN A 47 13.85 12.06 -4.03
CA ASN A 47 14.46 12.10 -5.38
C ASN A 47 13.98 13.30 -6.21
N ILE A 48 12.71 13.68 -6.09
CA ILE A 48 12.17 14.89 -6.74
C ILE A 48 12.81 16.14 -6.17
N ALA A 49 12.99 16.23 -4.85
CA ALA A 49 13.66 17.36 -4.21
C ALA A 49 15.11 17.50 -4.69
N GLN A 50 15.84 16.38 -4.83
CA GLN A 50 17.20 16.40 -5.40
C GLN A 50 17.20 16.91 -6.85
N PHE A 51 16.24 16.50 -7.67
CA PHE A 51 16.14 16.98 -9.05
C PHE A 51 15.73 18.46 -9.12
N ALA A 52 14.79 18.91 -8.29
CA ALA A 52 14.41 20.31 -8.22
C ALA A 52 15.61 21.19 -7.82
N SER A 53 16.41 20.75 -6.86
CA SER A 53 17.62 21.47 -6.43
C SER A 53 18.64 21.67 -7.57
N THR A 54 18.81 20.69 -8.46
CA THR A 54 19.71 20.85 -9.62
C THR A 54 19.15 21.83 -10.64
N LEU A 55 17.84 21.83 -10.88
CA LEU A 55 17.17 22.78 -11.75
C LEU A 55 17.24 24.22 -11.20
N MET A 56 17.07 24.38 -9.89
CA MET A 56 17.23 25.67 -9.21
C MET A 56 18.67 26.19 -9.33
N THR A 57 19.67 25.32 -9.10
CA THR A 57 21.09 25.68 -9.25
C THR A 57 21.42 26.13 -10.67
N ALA A 58 20.75 25.55 -11.66
CA ALA A 58 20.86 25.93 -13.06
C ALA A 58 20.05 27.20 -13.44
N ASN A 59 19.36 27.84 -12.48
CA ASN A 59 18.45 28.96 -12.67
C ASN A 59 17.32 28.66 -13.67
N LEU A 60 16.86 27.40 -13.73
CA LEU A 60 15.77 26.97 -14.62
C LEU A 60 14.40 27.05 -13.96
N ILE A 61 14.35 26.97 -12.63
CA ILE A 61 13.15 27.11 -11.82
C ILE A 61 13.44 27.93 -10.56
N SER A 62 12.41 28.56 -10.01
CA SER A 62 12.42 29.28 -8.74
C SER A 62 12.15 28.36 -7.53
N ASP A 63 12.42 28.87 -6.32
CA ASP A 63 12.04 28.21 -5.06
C ASP A 63 10.53 27.89 -5.01
N GLN A 64 9.70 28.79 -5.54
CA GLN A 64 8.25 28.64 -5.55
C GLN A 64 7.81 27.47 -6.44
N GLU A 65 8.41 27.32 -7.61
CA GLU A 65 8.12 26.21 -8.53
C GLU A 65 8.61 24.88 -7.98
N ALA A 66 9.76 24.85 -7.31
CA ALA A 66 10.26 23.67 -6.63
C ALA A 66 9.32 23.21 -5.50
N ASN A 67 8.86 24.14 -4.66
CA ASN A 67 7.90 23.86 -3.59
C ASN A 67 6.57 23.34 -4.14
N TYR A 68 6.06 23.98 -5.20
CA TYR A 68 4.86 23.52 -5.89
C TYR A 68 5.00 22.07 -6.39
N ALA A 69 6.13 21.71 -7.00
CA ALA A 69 6.36 20.35 -7.48
C ALA A 69 6.35 19.30 -6.36
N MET A 70 6.95 19.63 -5.20
CA MET A 70 6.98 18.74 -4.02
C MET A 70 5.57 18.54 -3.43
N GLU A 71 4.80 19.62 -3.25
CA GLU A 71 3.41 19.54 -2.78
C GLU A 71 2.54 18.74 -3.74
N ARG A 72 2.71 18.99 -5.05
CA ARG A 72 1.97 18.30 -6.10
C ARG A 72 2.23 16.80 -6.11
N TYR A 73 3.46 16.36 -5.85
CA TYR A 73 3.80 14.94 -5.72
C TYR A 73 3.04 14.31 -4.55
N GLY A 74 3.11 14.90 -3.36
CA GLY A 74 2.45 14.37 -2.17
C GLY A 74 0.94 14.22 -2.36
N ALA A 75 0.30 15.26 -2.91
CA ALA A 75 -1.12 15.21 -3.25
C ALA A 75 -1.43 14.12 -4.30
N LYS A 76 -0.69 14.08 -5.42
CA LYS A 76 -0.95 13.11 -6.50
C LYS A 76 -0.77 11.67 -6.03
N PHE A 77 0.28 11.40 -5.27
CA PHE A 77 0.55 10.09 -4.71
C PHE A 77 -0.62 9.63 -3.84
N MET A 78 -1.09 10.49 -2.94
CA MET A 78 -2.20 10.15 -2.04
C MET A 78 -3.52 9.96 -2.78
N ASP A 79 -3.80 10.77 -3.81
CA ASP A 79 -4.99 10.62 -4.66
C ASP A 79 -4.99 9.26 -5.36
N ASP A 80 -3.88 8.89 -6.00
CA ASP A 80 -3.75 7.63 -6.73
C ASP A 80 -3.77 6.42 -5.80
N TYR A 81 -3.07 6.49 -4.67
CA TYR A 81 -3.05 5.43 -3.66
C TYR A 81 -4.45 5.13 -3.12
N GLN A 82 -5.21 6.18 -2.79
CA GLN A 82 -6.58 6.05 -2.33
C GLN A 82 -7.50 5.47 -3.43
N ALA A 83 -7.38 5.95 -4.67
CA ALA A 83 -8.16 5.44 -5.79
C ALA A 83 -7.91 3.94 -6.05
N ILE A 84 -6.64 3.53 -6.06
CA ILE A 84 -6.24 2.13 -6.27
C ILE A 84 -6.78 1.25 -5.14
N LEU A 85 -6.63 1.65 -3.89
CA LEU A 85 -7.14 0.85 -2.77
C LEU A 85 -8.67 0.78 -2.74
N SER A 86 -9.36 1.88 -3.05
CA SER A 86 -10.82 1.85 -3.20
C SER A 86 -11.26 0.87 -4.28
N GLN A 87 -10.59 0.85 -5.44
CA GLN A 87 -10.89 -0.11 -6.50
C GLN A 87 -10.61 -1.55 -6.08
N LYS A 88 -9.48 -1.82 -5.41
CA LYS A 88 -9.15 -3.15 -4.88
C LYS A 88 -10.16 -3.64 -3.85
N LEU A 89 -10.80 -2.73 -3.12
CA LEU A 89 -11.88 -3.01 -2.16
C LEU A 89 -13.29 -2.93 -2.78
N GLY A 90 -13.44 -2.61 -4.07
CA GLY A 90 -14.76 -2.41 -4.67
C GLY A 90 -15.57 -1.24 -4.09
N LEU A 91 -14.91 -0.29 -3.42
CA LEU A 91 -15.55 0.86 -2.78
C LEU A 91 -15.67 2.04 -3.74
N GLN A 92 -16.79 2.76 -3.68
CA GLN A 92 -17.02 3.99 -4.44
C GLN A 92 -16.19 5.18 -3.91
N LYS A 93 -15.86 5.17 -2.62
CA LYS A 93 -15.09 6.22 -1.95
C LYS A 93 -14.07 5.60 -1.00
N TYR A 94 -12.94 6.28 -0.83
CA TYR A 94 -11.92 5.88 0.12
C TYR A 94 -12.44 5.98 1.56
N ASN A 95 -12.28 4.89 2.31
CA ASN A 95 -12.58 4.83 3.74
C ASN A 95 -11.28 4.58 4.52
N LYS A 96 -10.75 5.65 5.13
CA LYS A 96 -9.46 5.64 5.83
C LYS A 96 -9.43 4.63 6.98
N GLN A 97 -10.49 4.58 7.78
CA GLN A 97 -10.56 3.69 8.94
C GLN A 97 -10.55 2.22 8.51
N LEU A 98 -11.37 1.88 7.50
CA LEU A 98 -11.47 0.53 6.96
C LEU A 98 -10.15 0.06 6.35
N VAL A 99 -9.50 0.92 5.56
CA VAL A 99 -8.20 0.63 4.92
C VAL A 99 -7.10 0.47 5.96
N ASN A 100 -7.02 1.37 6.94
CA ASN A 100 -5.99 1.26 8.00
C ASN A 100 -6.16 -0.03 8.81
N LYS A 101 -7.39 -0.41 9.14
CA LYS A 101 -7.66 -1.66 9.85
C LYS A 101 -7.30 -2.88 9.01
N LEU A 102 -7.61 -2.85 7.70
CA LEU A 102 -7.21 -3.91 6.77
C LEU A 102 -5.70 -4.08 6.73
N LEU A 103 -4.96 -3.02 6.42
CA LEU A 103 -3.50 -3.08 6.26
C LEU A 103 -2.83 -3.51 7.56
N SER A 104 -3.36 -3.08 8.71
CA SER A 104 -2.91 -3.55 10.02
C SER A 104 -3.13 -5.06 10.20
N ASN A 105 -4.33 -5.57 9.88
CA ASN A 105 -4.60 -7.01 9.99
C ASN A 105 -3.72 -7.83 9.02
N LEU A 106 -3.57 -7.40 7.77
CA LEU A 106 -2.68 -8.05 6.79
C LEU A 106 -1.24 -8.12 7.30
N ALA A 107 -0.75 -7.06 7.94
CA ALA A 107 0.64 -6.99 8.42
C ALA A 107 0.88 -7.86 9.66
N VAL A 108 -0.08 -7.87 10.60
CA VAL A 108 -0.01 -8.68 11.82
C VAL A 108 -0.06 -10.17 11.49
N ASP A 109 -0.99 -10.57 10.63
CA ASP A 109 -1.23 -11.97 10.30
C ASP A 109 -0.38 -12.45 9.11
N LYS A 110 0.50 -11.58 8.57
CA LYS A 110 1.39 -11.86 7.43
C LYS A 110 0.65 -12.48 6.24
N VAL A 111 -0.54 -11.96 5.97
CA VAL A 111 -1.42 -12.46 4.91
C VAL A 111 -0.82 -12.15 3.55
N ASP A 112 -0.93 -13.10 2.62
CA ASP A 112 -0.55 -12.90 1.23
C ASP A 112 -1.32 -11.72 0.61
N TYR A 113 -0.60 -10.69 0.19
CA TYR A 113 -1.17 -9.43 -0.27
C TYR A 113 -1.99 -9.62 -1.55
N THR A 114 -1.49 -10.41 -2.50
CA THR A 114 -2.13 -10.59 -3.80
C THR A 114 -3.37 -11.47 -3.67
N ASN A 115 -3.22 -12.62 -3.03
CA ASN A 115 -4.26 -13.61 -2.84
C ASN A 115 -5.38 -13.08 -1.94
N PHE A 116 -5.08 -12.20 -0.96
CA PHE A 116 -6.13 -11.57 -0.15
C PHE A 116 -7.12 -10.78 -1.01
N PHE A 117 -6.65 -9.84 -1.83
CA PHE A 117 -7.55 -9.04 -2.67
C PHE A 117 -8.26 -9.89 -3.72
N ARG A 118 -7.63 -10.98 -4.18
CA ARG A 118 -8.29 -11.93 -5.06
C ARG A 118 -9.43 -12.67 -4.34
N ALA A 119 -9.19 -13.17 -3.13
CA ALA A 119 -10.20 -13.84 -2.32
C ALA A 119 -11.34 -12.89 -1.93
N LEU A 120 -11.02 -11.63 -1.60
CA LEU A 120 -11.97 -10.58 -1.22
C LEU A 120 -13.04 -10.34 -2.29
N SER A 121 -12.68 -10.47 -3.58
CA SER A 121 -13.61 -10.32 -4.70
C SER A 121 -14.77 -11.34 -4.72
N ASN A 122 -14.70 -12.40 -3.90
CA ASN A 122 -15.77 -13.37 -3.72
C ASN A 122 -16.71 -13.04 -2.55
N ILE A 123 -16.42 -12.01 -1.76
CA ILE A 123 -17.33 -11.55 -0.69
C ILE A 123 -18.50 -10.81 -1.31
N LYS A 124 -19.71 -11.14 -0.86
CA LYS A 124 -20.95 -10.45 -1.22
C LYS A 124 -21.35 -9.51 -0.09
N ALA A 125 -21.81 -8.32 -0.44
CA ALA A 125 -22.45 -7.38 0.50
C ALA A 125 -23.87 -7.85 0.83
N ASP A 126 -23.97 -9.02 1.46
CA ASP A 126 -25.23 -9.66 1.84
C ASP A 126 -25.32 -9.74 3.36
N PRO A 127 -26.19 -8.93 4.00
CA PRO A 127 -26.32 -8.88 5.45
C PRO A 127 -26.97 -10.14 6.05
N SER A 128 -27.48 -11.05 5.22
CA SER A 128 -28.07 -12.32 5.69
C SER A 128 -27.03 -13.41 5.97
N VAL A 129 -25.78 -13.22 5.55
CA VAL A 129 -24.70 -14.19 5.80
C VAL A 129 -24.42 -14.29 7.30
N PRO A 130 -24.50 -15.50 7.90
CA PRO A 130 -24.18 -15.72 9.31
C PRO A 130 -22.74 -15.30 9.64
N GLY A 131 -22.53 -14.75 10.85
CA GLY A 131 -21.24 -14.21 11.26
C GLY A 131 -20.08 -15.22 11.24
N ASP A 132 -20.38 -16.50 11.45
CA ASP A 132 -19.44 -17.63 11.37
C ASP A 132 -19.11 -18.06 9.93
N GLU A 133 -19.92 -17.66 8.95
CA GLU A 133 -19.72 -17.91 7.53
C GLU A 133 -19.02 -16.75 6.80
N LEU A 134 -18.96 -15.55 7.39
CA LEU A 134 -18.37 -14.35 6.77
C LEU A 134 -16.92 -14.53 6.29
N LEU A 135 -16.15 -15.39 6.95
CA LEU A 135 -14.74 -15.63 6.59
C LEU A 135 -14.55 -16.80 5.62
N VAL A 136 -15.61 -17.52 5.25
CA VAL A 136 -15.52 -18.68 4.33
C VAL A 136 -14.81 -18.30 3.01
N PRO A 137 -15.11 -17.16 2.35
CA PRO A 137 -14.42 -16.77 1.12
C PRO A 137 -12.93 -16.45 1.32
N LEU A 138 -12.52 -16.08 2.54
CA LEU A 138 -11.15 -15.72 2.89
C LEU A 138 -10.35 -16.87 3.53
N LYS A 139 -10.96 -18.05 3.71
CA LYS A 139 -10.34 -19.17 4.42
C LYS A 139 -8.97 -19.58 3.87
N ALA A 140 -8.79 -19.51 2.54
CA ALA A 140 -7.54 -19.90 1.89
C ALA A 140 -6.35 -18.97 2.21
N VAL A 141 -6.62 -17.71 2.62
CA VAL A 141 -5.59 -16.71 2.94
C VAL A 141 -5.49 -16.43 4.45
N LEU A 142 -6.42 -16.95 5.25
CA LEU A 142 -6.48 -16.80 6.71
C LEU A 142 -6.30 -18.17 7.39
N LEU A 143 -5.23 -18.88 7.05
CA LEU A 143 -4.93 -20.20 7.59
C LEU A 143 -4.43 -20.10 9.04
N ASP A 144 -4.88 -21.03 9.88
CA ASP A 144 -4.38 -21.23 11.25
C ASP A 144 -4.40 -20.01 12.18
N ILE A 145 -5.32 -19.06 11.95
CA ILE A 145 -5.48 -17.89 12.81
C ILE A 145 -6.18 -18.23 14.14
N GLY A 146 -5.65 -17.72 15.25
CA GLY A 146 -6.23 -17.88 16.58
C GLY A 146 -7.58 -17.17 16.75
N LYS A 147 -8.31 -17.49 17.82
CA LYS A 147 -9.67 -16.96 18.09
C LYS A 147 -9.75 -15.42 18.03
N GLU A 148 -8.81 -14.72 18.69
CA GLU A 148 -8.76 -13.26 18.71
C GLU A 148 -8.58 -12.67 17.30
N ARG A 149 -7.69 -13.26 16.50
CA ARG A 149 -7.45 -12.83 15.12
C ARG A 149 -8.66 -13.10 14.24
N LYS A 150 -9.34 -14.24 14.44
CA LYS A 150 -10.61 -14.56 13.77
C LYS A 150 -11.66 -13.49 14.05
N GLU A 151 -11.83 -13.08 15.31
CA GLU A 151 -12.76 -12.01 15.69
C GLU A 151 -12.40 -10.66 15.04
N ALA A 152 -11.09 -10.32 14.97
CA ALA A 152 -10.62 -9.10 14.31
C ALA A 152 -10.93 -9.08 12.80
N TRP A 153 -10.80 -10.23 12.12
CA TRP A 153 -11.17 -10.36 10.71
C TRP A 153 -12.67 -10.35 10.49
N THR A 154 -13.45 -11.06 11.32
CA THR A 154 -14.92 -11.03 11.26
C THR A 154 -15.44 -9.62 11.45
N SER A 155 -14.93 -8.88 12.44
CA SER A 155 -15.31 -7.48 12.69
C SER A 155 -14.96 -6.56 11.51
N TRP A 156 -13.82 -6.79 10.87
CA TRP A 156 -13.44 -6.04 9.66
C TRP A 156 -14.39 -6.34 8.50
N VAL A 157 -14.69 -7.62 8.23
CA VAL A 157 -15.62 -8.01 7.15
C VAL A 157 -17.04 -7.51 7.41
N GLN A 158 -17.50 -7.43 8.66
CA GLN A 158 -18.80 -6.84 9.00
C GLN A 158 -18.87 -5.33 8.73
N SER A 159 -17.73 -4.65 8.81
CA SER A 159 -17.63 -3.20 8.56
C SER A 159 -17.41 -2.87 7.08
N TYR A 160 -16.84 -3.82 6.34
CA TYR A 160 -16.55 -3.76 4.91
C TYR A 160 -17.82 -3.91 4.09
#